data_AF-A0A372UCZ0-F1
#
_entry.id   AF-A0A372UCZ0-F1
#
_cell.length_a   1.000
_cell.length_b   1.000
_cell.length_c   1.000
_cell.angle_alpha   90.00
_cell.angle_beta   90.00
_cell.angle_gamma   90.00
#
_symmetry.space_group_name_H-M   'P 1'
#
loop_
_entity.id
_entity.type
_entity.pdbx_description
1 polymer ?
#
loop_
_entity_poly.entity_id
_entity_poly.type
_entity_poly.pdbx_seq_one_letter_code
_entity_poly.pdbx_strand_id
1 'polypeptide(L)'
;MKKAFLVSVASLLLMGVCSCSTVENVKEPTEYALKEDCFLCGDRGLLSLYQDGVAVLNLNTFEVYTLKMEEGSGNTDSINSNGENRTTVEVRTNSERKISHITLRVKDDSKPDPEEMSQILCKNCSDSIMKNNTYDVSFIDLSKKELIPLREEVKEFYVGDYVVYQSCKSEDNTMEYLVFYASENQS
;
A
#
# COMPACT_ATOMS: atom_id res chain seq x y z
N MET A 1 -81.84 -38.44 29.72
CA MET A 1 -81.83 -37.38 28.69
C MET A 1 -81.22 -36.12 29.32
N LYS A 2 -79.88 -36.12 29.52
CA LYS A 2 -78.86 -35.35 28.78
C LYS A 2 -79.13 -33.83 28.71
N LYS A 3 -78.58 -33.09 29.68
CA LYS A 3 -78.34 -31.64 29.62
C LYS A 3 -76.88 -31.42 29.21
N ALA A 4 -76.67 -30.51 28.27
CA ALA A 4 -75.37 -30.06 27.79
C ALA A 4 -74.71 -29.11 28.80
N PHE A 5 -73.37 -29.15 28.89
CA PHE A 5 -72.56 -28.03 29.38
C PHE A 5 -71.20 -28.01 28.67
N LEU A 6 -70.80 -26.80 28.25
CA LEU A 6 -69.61 -26.41 27.50
C LEU A 6 -68.32 -26.42 28.34
N VAL A 7 -67.17 -26.78 27.73
CA VAL A 7 -65.81 -26.31 28.06
C VAL A 7 -64.97 -26.44 26.77
N SER A 8 -64.69 -25.35 26.03
CA SER A 8 -63.57 -24.40 26.10
C SER A 8 -62.17 -24.94 25.70
N VAL A 9 -61.78 -24.52 24.49
CA VAL A 9 -60.47 -24.30 23.83
C VAL A 9 -59.19 -24.41 24.66
N ALA A 10 -58.18 -25.12 24.13
CA ALA A 10 -56.77 -24.72 24.20
C ALA A 10 -55.92 -25.48 23.15
N SER A 11 -55.74 -24.89 21.96
CA SER A 11 -54.70 -25.29 21.01
C SER A 11 -53.36 -24.72 21.48
N LEU A 12 -52.43 -25.56 21.93
CA LEU A 12 -51.04 -25.16 22.17
C LEU A 12 -50.30 -25.09 20.82
N LEU A 13 -50.04 -23.86 20.37
CA LEU A 13 -49.04 -23.56 19.36
C LEU A 13 -47.65 -23.66 20.00
N LEU A 14 -46.90 -24.69 19.64
CA LEU A 14 -45.46 -24.77 19.85
C LEU A 14 -44.77 -23.76 18.94
N MET A 15 -44.52 -22.55 19.44
CA MET A 15 -43.56 -21.64 18.80
C MET A 15 -42.15 -22.19 19.03
N GLY A 16 -41.60 -22.81 17.99
CA GLY A 16 -40.17 -23.08 17.89
C GLY A 16 -39.41 -21.76 17.83
N VAL A 17 -38.65 -21.48 18.88
CA VAL A 17 -37.73 -20.34 18.93
C VAL A 17 -36.54 -20.72 18.04
N CYS A 18 -36.55 -20.29 16.78
CA CYS A 18 -35.37 -20.29 15.94
C CYS A 18 -34.38 -19.30 16.55
N SER A 19 -33.47 -19.81 17.38
CA SER A 19 -32.31 -19.07 17.85
C SER A 19 -31.35 -18.90 16.67
N CYS A 20 -31.53 -17.82 15.90
CA CYS A 20 -30.49 -17.28 15.03
C CYS A 20 -29.37 -16.76 15.91
N SER A 21 -28.47 -17.63 16.35
CA SER A 21 -27.15 -17.21 16.83
C SER A 21 -26.38 -16.70 15.61
N THR A 22 -26.32 -15.37 15.48
CA THR A 22 -25.33 -14.70 14.65
C THR A 22 -23.96 -15.10 15.17
N VAL A 23 -23.29 -15.99 14.44
CA VAL A 23 -21.87 -16.25 14.63
C VAL A 23 -21.17 -14.97 14.19
N GLU A 24 -20.88 -14.08 15.14
CA GLU A 24 -19.91 -13.02 14.91
C GLU A 24 -18.60 -13.71 14.56
N ASN A 25 -18.19 -13.56 13.31
CA ASN A 25 -16.90 -14.03 12.83
C ASN A 25 -15.85 -13.14 13.52
N VAL A 26 -15.42 -13.54 14.72
CA VAL A 26 -14.34 -12.87 15.43
C VAL A 26 -13.09 -13.10 14.59
N LYS A 27 -12.75 -12.10 13.77
CA LYS A 27 -11.52 -12.13 12.98
C LYS A 27 -10.36 -12.24 13.97
N GLU A 28 -9.57 -13.31 13.84
CA GLU A 28 -8.40 -13.48 14.70
C GLU A 28 -7.50 -12.25 14.59
N PRO A 29 -6.89 -11.81 15.70
CA PRO A 29 -6.02 -10.65 15.67
C PRO A 29 -4.88 -10.89 14.68
N THR A 30 -4.69 -9.95 13.75
CA THR A 30 -3.61 -9.98 12.78
C THR A 30 -2.26 -10.07 13.49
N GLU A 31 -1.48 -11.12 13.19
CA GLU A 31 -0.13 -11.31 13.72
C GLU A 31 0.88 -10.56 12.85
N TYR A 32 1.72 -9.73 13.47
CA TYR A 32 2.71 -8.90 12.79
C TYR A 32 4.11 -9.45 12.96
N ALA A 33 4.99 -9.17 11.98
CA ALA A 33 6.40 -9.50 12.08
C ALA A 33 7.05 -8.86 13.32
N LEU A 34 8.09 -9.53 13.84
CA LEU A 34 8.90 -8.99 14.92
C LEU A 34 9.66 -7.74 14.44
N LYS A 35 9.99 -6.85 15.36
CA LYS A 35 10.72 -5.60 15.02
C LYS A 35 12.04 -5.87 14.31
N GLU A 36 12.79 -6.88 14.76
CA GLU A 36 14.09 -7.27 14.19
C GLU A 36 14.00 -7.79 12.75
N ASP A 37 12.85 -8.38 12.39
CA ASP A 37 12.58 -8.94 11.06
C ASP A 37 11.75 -7.97 10.19
N CYS A 38 11.37 -6.81 10.72
CA CYS A 38 10.58 -5.81 10.02
C CYS A 38 11.33 -5.30 8.79
N PHE A 39 10.68 -5.32 7.62
CA PHE A 39 11.30 -4.87 6.37
C PHE A 39 11.82 -3.42 6.43
N LEU A 40 11.08 -2.51 7.09
CA LEU A 40 11.43 -1.09 7.13
C LEU A 40 12.41 -0.72 8.25
N CYS A 41 12.15 -1.17 9.48
CA CYS A 41 12.92 -0.73 10.65
C CYS A 41 13.78 -1.82 11.30
N GLY A 42 13.75 -3.05 10.76
CA GLY A 42 14.55 -4.15 11.22
C GLY A 42 15.98 -4.11 10.66
N ASP A 43 16.91 -4.66 11.41
CA ASP A 43 18.33 -4.71 11.03
C ASP A 43 18.61 -5.80 9.99
N ARG A 44 17.72 -6.78 9.85
CA ARG A 44 17.83 -7.92 8.92
C ARG A 44 16.88 -7.85 7.72
N GLY A 45 16.12 -6.76 7.58
CA GLY A 45 15.15 -6.60 6.51
C GLY A 45 15.79 -6.54 5.13
N LEU A 46 15.08 -7.04 4.10
CA LEU A 46 15.53 -7.01 2.69
C LEU A 46 15.82 -5.59 2.18
N LEU A 47 15.24 -4.55 2.79
CA LEU A 47 15.54 -3.17 2.43
C LEU A 47 17.01 -2.81 2.64
N SER A 48 17.73 -3.52 3.51
CA SER A 48 19.18 -3.35 3.71
C SER A 48 20.03 -3.65 2.47
N LEU A 49 19.48 -4.34 1.47
CA LEU A 49 20.14 -4.60 0.19
C LEU A 49 20.18 -3.37 -0.73
N TYR A 50 19.36 -2.36 -0.45
CA TYR A 50 19.30 -1.11 -1.18
C TYR A 50 20.09 -0.05 -0.39
N GLN A 51 21.13 0.53 -1.00
CA GLN A 51 22.06 1.41 -0.29
C GLN A 51 21.68 2.89 -0.40
N ASP A 52 21.30 3.33 -1.59
CA ASP A 52 21.05 4.73 -1.90
C ASP A 52 20.01 4.94 -2.99
N GLY A 53 19.64 6.20 -3.14
CA GLY A 53 18.69 6.66 -4.14
C GLY A 53 17.24 6.69 -3.66
N VAL A 54 16.38 6.91 -4.65
CA VAL A 54 14.93 6.98 -4.49
C VAL A 54 14.27 5.85 -5.28
N ALA A 55 13.25 5.25 -4.67
CA ALA A 55 12.44 4.22 -5.29
C ALA A 55 10.95 4.47 -5.06
N VAL A 56 10.12 3.81 -5.85
CA VAL A 56 8.70 3.60 -5.52
C VAL A 56 8.58 2.27 -4.80
N LEU A 57 7.78 2.21 -3.76
CA LEU A 57 7.53 1.01 -2.96
C LEU A 57 6.03 0.71 -2.99
N ASN A 58 5.64 -0.52 -3.32
CA ASN A 58 4.31 -1.01 -3.00
C ASN A 58 4.24 -1.33 -1.51
N LEU A 59 3.32 -0.72 -0.78
CA LEU A 59 3.24 -0.82 0.68
C LEU A 59 2.60 -2.12 1.15
N ASN A 60 1.89 -2.85 0.30
CA ASN A 60 1.26 -4.11 0.68
C ASN A 60 2.17 -5.31 0.39
N THR A 61 2.91 -5.27 -0.72
CA THR A 61 3.80 -6.36 -1.16
C THR A 61 5.27 -6.08 -0.88
N PHE A 62 5.63 -4.83 -0.59
CA PHE A 62 7.01 -4.35 -0.43
C PHE A 62 7.90 -4.58 -1.66
N GLU A 63 7.29 -4.65 -2.84
CA GLU A 63 8.02 -4.60 -4.10
C GLU A 63 8.66 -3.21 -4.28
N VAL A 64 9.97 -3.21 -4.53
CA VAL A 64 10.78 -1.99 -4.70
C VAL A 64 11.05 -1.75 -6.18
N TYR A 65 10.54 -0.63 -6.70
CA TYR A 65 10.81 -0.15 -8.06
C TYR A 65 11.93 0.88 -8.03
N THR A 66 13.18 0.41 -8.16
CA THR A 66 14.38 1.26 -8.13
C THR A 66 14.51 2.11 -9.39
N LEU A 67 14.89 3.37 -9.25
CA LEU A 67 15.18 4.26 -10.37
C LEU A 67 16.68 4.16 -10.72
N LYS A 68 17.04 3.31 -11.69
CA LYS A 68 18.43 3.04 -12.06
C LYS A 68 18.98 4.10 -13.03
N MET A 69 19.31 5.26 -12.48
CA MET A 69 19.74 6.42 -13.29
C MET A 69 21.26 6.49 -13.54
N GLU A 70 22.07 5.73 -12.81
CA GLU A 70 23.52 5.97 -12.73
C GLU A 70 24.40 5.11 -13.65
N GLU A 71 23.93 3.95 -14.12
CA GLU A 71 24.77 3.02 -14.88
C GLU A 71 24.18 2.67 -16.26
N GLY A 72 24.85 3.15 -17.32
CA GLY A 72 24.71 2.65 -18.68
C GLY A 72 24.13 3.64 -19.71
N SER A 73 24.26 3.26 -20.99
CA SER A 73 23.53 3.87 -22.10
C SER A 73 22.28 3.04 -22.37
N GLY A 74 21.09 3.62 -22.23
CA GLY A 74 19.85 2.91 -22.55
C GLY A 74 18.60 3.52 -21.93
N ASN A 75 17.46 3.04 -22.42
CA ASN A 75 16.16 3.27 -21.81
C ASN A 75 15.70 1.96 -21.16
N THR A 76 15.22 2.01 -19.92
CA THR A 76 14.59 0.86 -19.26
C THR A 76 13.13 1.17 -19.00
N ASP A 77 12.24 0.28 -19.45
CA ASP A 77 10.81 0.37 -19.19
C ASP A 77 10.37 -0.84 -18.37
N SER A 78 9.71 -0.60 -17.24
CA SER A 78 9.08 -1.63 -16.43
C SER A 78 7.64 -1.24 -16.10
N ILE A 79 6.71 -2.17 -16.27
CA ILE A 79 5.32 -2.03 -15.89
C ILE A 79 4.97 -3.20 -14.98
N ASN A 80 4.46 -2.90 -13.80
CA ASN A 80 3.94 -3.91 -12.88
C ASN A 80 2.52 -3.53 -12.44
N SER A 81 1.58 -4.45 -12.68
CA SER A 81 0.27 -4.42 -12.05
C SER A 81 0.33 -5.28 -10.79
N ASN A 82 0.26 -4.65 -9.61
CA ASN A 82 0.34 -5.29 -8.30
C ASN A 82 -0.87 -6.21 -7.96
N GLY A 83 -1.49 -6.82 -8.95
CA GLY A 83 -2.73 -7.57 -8.84
C GLY A 83 -3.97 -6.80 -9.33
N GLU A 84 -5.11 -7.47 -9.25
CA GLU A 84 -6.40 -6.88 -9.56
C GLU A 84 -6.74 -5.77 -8.56
N ASN A 85 -7.31 -4.67 -9.02
CA ASN A 85 -7.68 -3.50 -8.19
C ASN A 85 -6.56 -2.79 -7.39
N ARG A 86 -5.29 -3.11 -7.66
CA ARG A 86 -4.12 -2.42 -7.08
C ARG A 86 -3.50 -1.39 -8.02
N THR A 87 -2.60 -0.57 -7.46
CA THR A 87 -1.86 0.41 -8.25
C THR A 87 -0.99 -0.28 -9.29
N THR A 88 -1.11 0.16 -10.54
CA THR A 88 -0.12 -0.17 -11.57
C THR A 88 1.01 0.86 -11.51
N VAL A 89 2.23 0.37 -11.35
CA VAL A 89 3.44 1.18 -11.35
C VAL A 89 4.15 0.99 -12.68
N GLU A 90 4.38 2.08 -13.39
CA GLU A 90 5.19 2.12 -14.60
C GLU A 90 6.38 3.05 -14.38
N VAL A 91 7.58 2.54 -14.65
CA VAL A 91 8.84 3.29 -14.55
C VAL A 91 9.54 3.22 -15.89
N ARG A 92 9.81 4.39 -16.49
CA ARG A 92 10.60 4.55 -17.70
C ARG A 92 11.81 5.40 -17.38
N THR A 93 12.99 4.82 -17.45
CA THR A 93 14.24 5.53 -17.12
C THR A 93 15.07 5.73 -18.38
N ASN A 94 15.51 6.95 -18.60
CA ASN A 94 16.56 7.30 -19.55
C ASN A 94 17.83 7.60 -18.75
N SER A 95 18.74 6.62 -18.69
CA SER A 95 19.96 6.73 -17.87
C SER A 95 20.95 7.74 -18.46
N GLU A 96 20.96 7.95 -19.78
CA GLU A 96 21.81 8.95 -20.45
C GLU A 96 21.48 10.38 -19.97
N ARG A 97 20.18 10.68 -19.81
CA ARG A 97 19.71 11.98 -19.33
C ARG A 97 19.54 12.03 -17.82
N LYS A 98 19.74 10.91 -17.11
CA LYS A 98 19.46 10.77 -15.68
C LYS A 98 18.04 11.21 -15.30
N ILE A 99 17.06 10.78 -16.09
CA ILE A 99 15.63 11.10 -15.92
C ILE A 99 14.82 9.80 -15.86
N SER A 100 13.87 9.73 -14.91
CA SER A 100 12.90 8.66 -14.79
C SER A 100 11.50 9.25 -14.79
N HIS A 101 10.66 8.74 -15.67
CA HIS A 101 9.23 9.00 -15.68
C HIS A 101 8.53 7.87 -14.92
N ILE A 102 7.70 8.24 -13.97
CA ILE A 102 6.92 7.31 -13.17
C ILE A 102 5.45 7.61 -13.42
N THR A 103 4.70 6.59 -13.80
CA THR A 103 3.25 6.66 -13.96
C THR A 103 2.61 5.71 -12.97
N LEU A 104 1.84 6.27 -12.04
CA LEU A 104 1.06 5.51 -11.06
C LEU A 104 -0.40 5.57 -11.46
N ARG A 105 -0.98 4.43 -11.83
CA ARG A 105 -2.42 4.32 -12.13
C ARG A 105 -3.12 3.73 -10.92
N VAL A 106 -3.65 4.62 -10.09
CA VAL A 106 -4.27 4.29 -8.81
C VAL A 106 -5.73 3.91 -9.05
N LYS A 107 -6.18 2.83 -8.41
CA LYS A 107 -7.58 2.40 -8.44
C LYS A 107 -8.26 2.70 -7.10
N ASP A 108 -9.58 2.64 -7.04
CA ASP A 108 -10.35 3.02 -5.84
C ASP A 108 -9.98 2.20 -4.59
N ASP A 109 -9.55 0.95 -4.77
CA ASP A 109 -9.11 0.03 -3.70
C ASP A 109 -7.59 -0.01 -3.50
N SER A 110 -6.84 0.86 -4.17
CA SER A 110 -5.38 0.95 -4.03
C SER A 110 -4.97 1.64 -2.73
N LYS A 111 -5.19 0.96 -1.61
CA LYS A 111 -4.97 1.45 -0.25
C LYS A 111 -4.05 0.51 0.55
N PRO A 112 -3.36 1.01 1.58
CA PRO A 112 -2.61 0.16 2.48
C PRO A 112 -3.51 -0.89 3.14
N ASP A 113 -3.06 -2.15 3.12
CA ASP A 113 -3.75 -3.30 3.69
C ASP A 113 -2.97 -3.85 4.89
N PRO A 114 -3.49 -3.73 6.12
CA PRO A 114 -2.78 -4.17 7.32
C PRO A 114 -2.56 -5.69 7.36
N GLU A 115 -3.42 -6.50 6.73
CA GLU A 115 -3.24 -7.96 6.69
C GLU A 115 -2.09 -8.35 5.79
N GLU A 116 -1.98 -7.74 4.61
CA GLU A 116 -0.84 -7.97 3.72
C GLU A 116 0.46 -7.44 4.33
N MET A 117 0.43 -6.21 4.87
CA MET A 117 1.58 -5.61 5.54
C MET A 117 2.07 -6.41 6.75
N SER A 118 1.17 -7.07 7.47
CA SER A 118 1.53 -7.81 8.69
C SER A 118 2.52 -8.94 8.46
N GLN A 119 2.57 -9.49 7.25
CA GLN A 119 3.47 -10.58 6.87
C GLN A 119 4.95 -10.16 6.85
N ILE A 120 5.23 -8.85 6.79
CA ILE A 120 6.57 -8.29 6.54
C ILE A 120 6.90 -7.07 7.40
N LEU A 121 5.90 -6.47 8.06
CA LEU A 121 6.07 -5.33 8.95
C LEU A 121 5.76 -5.66 10.38
N CYS A 122 6.50 -5.00 11.27
CA CYS A 122 6.04 -4.87 12.64
C CYS A 122 4.84 -3.93 12.73
N LYS A 123 4.03 -4.15 13.78
CA LYS A 123 2.79 -3.40 13.99
C LYS A 123 2.99 -1.88 13.93
N ASN A 124 4.06 -1.35 14.53
CA ASN A 124 4.30 0.09 14.56
C ASN A 124 4.53 0.69 13.16
N CYS A 125 5.23 -0.03 12.27
CA CYS A 125 5.44 0.42 10.90
C CYS A 125 4.14 0.36 10.10
N SER A 126 3.37 -0.73 10.23
CA SER A 126 2.05 -0.85 9.60
C SER A 126 1.09 0.26 10.08
N ASP A 127 0.97 0.47 11.39
CA ASP A 127 0.13 1.52 11.97
C ASP A 127 0.53 2.92 11.46
N SER A 128 1.84 3.18 11.32
CA SER A 128 2.35 4.45 10.77
C SER A 128 1.96 4.63 9.30
N ILE A 129 2.06 3.58 8.49
CA ILE A 129 1.62 3.61 7.08
C ILE A 129 0.12 3.86 7.00
N MET A 130 -0.69 3.09 7.74
CA MET A 130 -2.15 3.24 7.77
C MET A 130 -2.59 4.66 8.15
N LYS A 131 -1.80 5.34 8.99
CA LYS A 131 -2.09 6.71 9.41
C LYS A 131 -1.70 7.76 8.38
N ASN A 132 -0.60 7.56 7.66
CA ASN A 132 0.05 8.63 6.89
C ASN A 132 -0.07 8.45 5.36
N ASN A 133 -0.40 7.25 4.88
CA ASN A 133 -0.46 6.93 3.46
C ASN A 133 -1.90 6.73 3.00
N THR A 134 -2.30 7.50 2.00
CA THR A 134 -3.61 7.36 1.34
C THR A 134 -3.65 6.17 0.38
N TYR A 135 -2.52 5.90 -0.29
CA TYR A 135 -2.42 4.91 -1.36
C TYR A 135 -1.51 3.74 -0.95
N ASP A 136 -1.68 2.59 -1.61
CA ASP A 136 -0.86 1.38 -1.47
C ASP A 136 0.57 1.51 -2.04
N VAL A 137 0.99 2.72 -2.42
CA VAL A 137 2.31 3.02 -2.95
C VAL A 137 2.88 4.30 -2.32
N SER A 138 4.19 4.35 -2.20
CA SER A 138 4.94 5.49 -1.64
C SER A 138 6.27 5.65 -2.34
N PHE A 139 6.83 6.86 -2.33
CA PHE A 139 8.26 7.00 -2.52
C PHE A 139 9.00 6.57 -1.25
N ILE A 140 10.26 6.17 -1.40
CA ILE A 140 11.15 5.86 -0.28
C ILE A 140 12.54 6.46 -0.52
N ASP A 141 13.07 7.12 0.50
CA ASP A 141 14.50 7.43 0.63
C ASP A 141 15.20 6.15 1.08
N LEU A 142 15.95 5.50 0.18
CA LEU A 142 16.57 4.21 0.46
C LEU A 142 17.69 4.34 1.50
N SER A 143 18.42 5.46 1.51
CA SER A 143 19.49 5.72 2.48
C SER A 143 18.95 5.92 3.90
N LYS A 144 17.86 6.67 4.05
CA LYS A 144 17.23 6.94 5.35
C LYS A 144 16.18 5.91 5.75
N LYS A 145 15.78 5.04 4.81
CA LYS A 145 14.65 4.12 4.94
C LYS A 145 13.35 4.83 5.31
N GLU A 146 13.16 6.02 4.75
CA GLU A 146 12.06 6.92 5.11
C GLU A 146 11.01 6.94 3.99
N LEU A 147 9.76 6.60 4.33
CA LEU A 147 8.65 6.65 3.40
C LEU A 147 8.19 8.09 3.18
N ILE A 148 7.95 8.44 1.93
CA ILE A 148 7.43 9.73 1.50
C ILE A 148 6.06 9.50 0.86
N PRO A 149 4.96 9.70 1.63
CA PRO A 149 3.62 9.46 1.14
C PRO A 149 3.28 10.33 -0.07
N LEU A 150 2.52 9.77 -1.01
CA LEU A 150 2.00 10.54 -2.13
C LEU A 150 0.95 11.53 -1.63
N ARG A 151 1.12 12.80 -1.99
CA ARG A 151 0.22 13.89 -1.66
C ARG A 151 -0.12 14.66 -2.93
N GLU A 152 -1.41 14.90 -3.16
CA GLU A 152 -1.86 15.53 -4.41
C GLU A 152 -1.50 17.03 -4.48
N GLU A 153 -1.36 17.65 -3.31
CA GLU A 153 -1.01 19.05 -3.14
C GLU A 153 0.49 19.34 -3.26
N VAL A 154 1.34 18.31 -3.19
CA VAL A 154 2.80 18.46 -3.25
C VAL A 154 3.27 18.31 -4.69
N LYS A 155 3.71 19.44 -5.28
CA LYS A 155 4.23 19.47 -6.66
C LYS A 155 5.68 19.04 -6.79
N GLU A 156 6.48 19.26 -5.76
CA GLU A 156 7.87 18.84 -5.76
C GLU A 156 8.33 18.49 -4.35
N PHE A 157 9.28 17.57 -4.27
CA PHE A 157 10.04 17.28 -3.07
C PHE A 157 11.42 16.72 -3.43
N TYR A 158 12.30 16.68 -2.43
CA TYR A 158 13.69 16.33 -2.59
C TYR A 158 14.02 15.08 -1.78
N VAL A 159 14.77 14.15 -2.37
CA VAL A 159 15.23 12.91 -1.73
C VAL A 159 16.72 12.76 -2.01
N GLY A 160 17.56 13.13 -1.04
CA GLY A 160 19.00 13.21 -1.28
C GLY A 160 19.31 14.12 -2.47
N ASP A 161 20.05 13.61 -3.45
CA ASP A 161 20.40 14.29 -4.70
C ASP A 161 19.31 14.20 -5.78
N TYR A 162 18.09 13.78 -5.46
CA TYR A 162 17.01 13.62 -6.44
C TYR A 162 15.90 14.63 -6.23
N VAL A 163 15.42 15.20 -7.32
CA VAL A 163 14.18 15.98 -7.36
C VAL A 163 13.08 15.08 -7.89
N VAL A 164 11.97 15.03 -7.16
CA VAL A 164 10.73 14.37 -7.60
C VAL A 164 9.69 15.44 -7.87
N TYR A 165 9.33 15.62 -9.14
CA TYR A 165 8.38 16.61 -9.60
C TYR A 165 7.10 15.93 -10.11
N GLN A 166 5.94 16.31 -9.59
CA GLN A 166 4.65 15.81 -10.05
C GLN A 166 4.21 16.59 -11.30
N SER A 167 4.33 15.98 -12.48
CA SER A 167 4.15 16.67 -13.77
C SER A 167 2.68 16.91 -14.12
N CYS A 168 1.80 15.96 -13.85
CA CYS A 168 0.38 16.10 -14.15
C CYS A 168 -0.47 15.12 -13.31
N LYS A 169 -1.73 15.51 -13.07
CA LYS A 169 -2.79 14.59 -12.65
C LYS A 169 -3.73 14.46 -13.84
N SER A 170 -3.86 13.27 -14.40
CA SER A 170 -4.92 13.00 -15.39
C SER A 170 -6.27 12.89 -14.66
N GLU A 171 -7.37 13.14 -15.37
CA GLU A 171 -8.74 12.92 -14.86
C GLU A 171 -8.97 11.45 -14.45
N ASP A 172 -8.14 10.51 -14.93
CA ASP A 172 -8.28 9.06 -14.75
C ASP A 172 -7.48 8.47 -13.57
N ASN A 173 -7.44 9.13 -12.41
CA ASN A 173 -6.69 8.67 -11.21
C ASN A 173 -5.21 8.33 -11.48
N THR A 174 -4.62 8.96 -12.49
CA THR A 174 -3.22 8.73 -12.87
C THR A 174 -2.36 9.87 -12.33
N MET A 175 -1.31 9.50 -11.59
CA MET A 175 -0.29 10.41 -11.09
C MET A 175 1.00 10.22 -11.89
N GLU A 176 1.52 11.31 -12.44
CA GLU A 176 2.77 11.30 -13.18
C GLU A 176 3.85 12.06 -12.42
N TYR A 177 5.01 11.43 -12.30
CA TYR A 177 6.19 12.02 -11.69
C TYR A 177 7.36 11.98 -12.66
N LEU A 178 8.12 13.07 -12.65
CA LEU A 178 9.44 13.19 -13.23
C LEU A 178 10.45 13.18 -12.10
N VAL A 179 11.34 12.21 -12.11
CA VAL A 179 12.47 12.14 -11.19
C VAL A 179 13.74 12.42 -11.96
N PHE A 180 14.60 13.29 -11.43
CA PHE A 180 15.89 13.57 -12.03
C PHE A 180 16.95 13.81 -10.96
N TYR A 181 18.17 13.40 -11.29
CA TYR A 181 19.33 13.61 -10.43
C TYR A 181 19.78 15.08 -10.52
N ALA A 182 19.87 15.73 -9.36
CA ALA A 182 20.27 17.12 -9.20
C ALA A 182 21.12 17.27 -7.93
N SER A 183 22.35 16.77 -7.95
CA SER A 183 23.28 16.98 -6.85
C SER A 183 23.70 18.45 -6.74
N GLU A 184 23.80 18.94 -5.51
CA GLU A 184 24.37 20.25 -5.21
C GLU A 184 25.89 20.29 -5.50
N ASN A 185 26.55 19.13 -5.54
CA ASN A 185 27.96 19.00 -5.84
C ASN A 185 28.18 18.89 -7.35
N GLN A 186 28.15 20.03 -8.05
CA GLN A 186 28.66 20.10 -9.42
C GLN A 186 30.20 20.03 -9.37
N SER A 187 30.77 18.88 -9.75
CA SER A 187 32.20 18.77 -10.10
C SER A 187 32.44 19.16 -11.55
#